data_AF-A0A087S3J8-F1
#
_entry.id   AF-A0A087S3J8-F1
#
_cell.length_a   1.000
_cell.length_b   1.000
_cell.length_c   1.000
_cell.angle_alpha   90.00
_cell.angle_beta   90.00
_cell.angle_gamma   90.00
#
_symmetry.space_group_name_H-M   'P 1'
#
loop_
_entity.id
_entity.type
_entity.pdbx_description
1 polymer ?
#
loop_
_entity_poly.entity_id
_entity_poly.type
_entity_poly.pdbx_seq_one_letter_code
_entity_poly.pdbx_strand_id
1 'polypeptide(L)' 'MIISIPLIVIGIIVGILGVIFHLQGQSIVGPKSSFMYSNPDWITYGIQITIAGIIITISGIILKVIRRY' A
#
# COMPACT_ATOMS: atom_id res chain seq x y z
N MET A 1 -14.97 6.22 -16.64
CA MET A 1 -15.35 6.44 -15.23
C MET A 1 -15.24 5.19 -14.34
N ILE A 2 -15.67 4.00 -14.80
CA ILE A 2 -15.82 2.82 -13.93
C ILE A 2 -14.49 2.26 -13.39
N ILE A 3 -13.37 2.39 -14.12
CA ILE A 3 -12.09 1.75 -13.76
C ILE A 3 -11.24 2.61 -12.81
N SER A 4 -11.37 3.95 -12.84
CA SER A 4 -10.50 4.83 -12.06
C SER A 4 -10.77 4.78 -10.56
N ILE A 5 -12.03 4.69 -10.15
CA ILE A 5 -12.40 4.62 -8.73
C ILE A 5 -11.89 3.32 -8.09
N PRO A 6 -12.13 2.11 -8.65
CA PRO A 6 -11.54 0.88 -8.15
C PRO A 6 -10.02 0.94 -8.04
N LEU A 7 -9.34 1.54 -9.02
CA LEU A 7 -7.87 1.65 -8.98
C LEU A 7 -7.40 2.52 -7.81
N ILE A 8 -8.07 3.63 -7.54
CA ILE A 8 -7.78 4.49 -6.37
C ILE A 8 -7.96 3.71 -5.07
N VAL A 9 -9.08 2.99 -4.94
CA VAL A 9 -9.40 2.20 -3.74
C VAL A 9 -8.38 1.09 -3.52
N ILE A 10 -8.02 0.34 -4.57
CA ILE A 10 -6.99 -0.71 -4.51
C ILE A 10 -5.65 -0.12 -4.09
N GLY A 11 -5.23 1.00 -4.68
CA GLY A 11 -3.97 1.66 -4.33
C GLY A 11 -3.93 2.09 -2.86
N ILE A 12 -5.03 2.61 -2.33
CA ILE A 12 -5.14 3.00 -0.91
C ILE A 12 -5.02 1.77 0.00
N ILE A 13 -5.74 0.68 -0.31
CA ILE A 13 -5.68 -0.56 0.47
C ILE A 13 -4.26 -1.13 0.48
N VAL A 14 -3.61 -1.21 -0.69
CA VAL A 14 -2.23 -1.67 -0.82
C VAL A 14 -1.28 -0.77 -0.02
N GLY A 15 -1.47 0.55 -0.09
CA GLY A 15 -0.68 1.53 0.66
C GLY A 15 -0.77 1.31 2.17
N ILE A 16 -1.99 1.13 2.69
CA ILE A 16 -2.25 0.86 4.11
C ILE A 16 -1.61 -0.47 4.55
N LEU A 17 -1.75 -1.52 3.74
CA LEU A 17 -1.13 -2.82 4.03
C LEU A 17 0.39 -2.72 4.08
N GLY A 18 1.02 -1.98 3.15
CA GLY A 18 2.46 -1.73 3.18
C GLY A 18 2.92 -1.06 4.47
N VAL A 19 2.16 -0.06 4.96
CA VAL A 19 2.46 0.61 6.22
C VAL A 19 2.35 -0.37 7.40
N ILE A 20 1.30 -1.19 7.44
CA ILE A 20 1.12 -2.20 8.49
C ILE A 20 2.30 -3.18 8.47
N PHE A 21 2.70 -3.68 7.29
CA PHE A 21 3.80 -4.63 7.17
C PHE A 21 5.15 -4.02 7.59
N HIS A 22 5.40 -2.76 7.24
CA HIS A 22 6.58 -2.03 7.68
C HIS A 22 6.64 -1.94 9.21
N LEU A 23 5.55 -1.51 9.85
CA LEU A 23 5.44 -1.38 11.30
C LEU A 23 5.51 -2.75 12.01
N GLN A 24 5.00 -3.80 11.38
CA GLN A 24 5.07 -5.16 11.89
C GLN A 24 6.50 -5.70 11.82
N GLY A 25 7.23 -5.42 10.73
CA GLY A 25 8.69 -5.66 10.62
C GLY A 25 9.49 -4.99 11.73
N GLN A 26 9.07 -3.79 12.15
CA GLN A 26 9.65 -3.04 13.28
C GLN A 26 9.13 -3.47 14.66
N SER A 27 8.28 -4.49 14.73
CA SER A 27 7.70 -4.98 15.98
C SER A 27 6.76 -4.01 16.70
N ILE A 28 6.34 -2.93 16.03
CA ILE A 28 5.46 -1.89 16.58
C ILE A 28 4.01 -2.39 16.62
N VAL A 29 3.58 -3.15 15.61
CA VAL A 29 2.23 -3.71 15.49
C VAL A 29 2.25 -5.21 15.18
N GLY A 30 1.11 -5.88 15.41
CA GLY A 30 0.92 -7.29 15.03
C GLY A 30 1.36 -8.31 16.10
N PRO A 31 0.99 -9.59 15.91
CA PRO A 31 1.30 -10.64 16.88
C PRO A 31 2.75 -11.11 16.74
N LYS A 32 3.39 -11.43 17.88
CA LYS A 32 4.75 -11.98 17.93
C LYS A 32 4.91 -13.33 17.23
N SER A 33 3.81 -14.05 17.00
CA SER A 33 3.79 -15.32 16.24
C SER A 33 3.83 -15.11 14.72
N SER A 34 3.69 -13.88 14.23
CA SER A 34 3.77 -13.60 12.80
C SER A 34 5.19 -13.74 12.30
N PHE A 35 5.36 -14.39 11.14
CA PHE A 35 6.62 -14.44 10.40
C PHE A 35 7.17 -13.06 9.98
N MET A 36 6.32 -12.02 9.99
CA MET A 36 6.71 -10.65 9.68
C MET A 36 7.23 -9.89 10.90
N TYR A 37 6.91 -10.33 12.12
CA TYR A 37 7.22 -9.59 13.33
C TYR A 37 8.73 -9.60 13.60
N SER A 38 9.34 -8.44 13.88
CA SER A 38 10.79 -8.30 14.08
C SER A 38 11.65 -8.73 12.88
N ASN A 39 11.09 -8.71 11.66
CA ASN A 39 11.80 -9.17 10.47
C ASN A 39 12.26 -7.97 9.60
N PRO A 40 13.58 -7.77 9.40
CA PRO A 40 14.12 -6.63 8.65
C PRO A 40 13.74 -6.64 7.16
N ASP A 41 13.49 -7.81 6.57
CA ASP A 41 13.03 -7.89 5.18
C ASP A 41 11.65 -7.25 5.03
N TRP A 42 10.76 -7.49 5.99
CA TRP A 42 9.40 -6.95 6.00
C TRP A 42 9.35 -5.44 6.27
N ILE A 43 10.39 -4.86 6.89
CA ILE A 43 10.56 -3.40 6.95
C ILE A 43 10.72 -2.84 5.53
N THR A 44 11.56 -3.48 4.71
CA THR A 44 11.85 -3.06 3.34
C THR A 44 10.69 -3.35 2.40
N TYR A 45 10.11 -4.55 2.47
CA TYR A 45 8.93 -4.91 1.67
C TYR A 45 7.74 -4.03 1.98
N GLY A 46 7.51 -3.69 3.25
CA GLY A 46 6.45 -2.76 3.65
C GLY A 46 6.58 -1.40 2.96
N ILE A 47 7.80 -0.82 2.93
CA ILE A 47 8.07 0.44 2.21
C ILE A 47 7.80 0.29 0.71
N GLN A 48 8.29 -0.78 0.08
CA GLN A 48 8.09 -1.03 -1.35
C GLN A 48 6.60 -1.16 -1.70
N ILE A 49 5.83 -1.87 -0.87
CA ILE A 49 4.38 -2.05 -1.04
C ILE A 49 3.66 -0.71 -0.85
N THR A 50 4.05 0.12 0.13
CA THR A 50 3.50 1.46 0.30
C THR A 50 3.75 2.34 -0.93
N ILE A 51 4.96 2.33 -1.48
CA ILE A 51 5.29 3.08 -2.70
C ILE A 51 4.44 2.58 -3.88
N ALA A 52 4.29 1.26 -4.05
CA ALA A 52 3.44 0.69 -5.09
C ALA A 52 1.97 1.13 -4.94
N GLY A 53 1.44 1.13 -3.71
CA GLY A 53 0.09 1.64 -3.41
C GLY A 53 -0.10 3.10 -3.81
N ILE A 54 0.87 3.96 -3.48
CA ILE A 54 0.87 5.38 -3.87
C ILE A 54 0.85 5.53 -5.40
N ILE A 55 1.70 4.78 -6.12
CA ILE A 55 1.75 4.82 -7.60
C ILE A 55 0.40 4.40 -8.21
N ILE A 56 -0.22 3.34 -7.69
CA ILE A 56 -1.53 2.87 -8.15
C ILE A 56 -2.61 3.95 -7.91
N THR A 57 -2.62 4.55 -6.72
CA THR A 57 -3.56 5.62 -6.38
C THR A 57 -3.39 6.83 -7.28
N ILE A 58 -2.16 7.31 -7.50
CA ILE A 58 -1.86 8.43 -8.39
C ILE A 58 -2.32 8.11 -9.82
N SER A 59 -2.04 6.90 -10.32
CA SER A 59 -2.47 6.46 -11.65
C SER A 59 -4.00 6.49 -11.79
N GLY A 60 -4.73 6.06 -10.76
CA GLY A 60 -6.19 6.12 -10.71
C GLY A 60 -6.73 7.56 -10.72
N ILE A 61 -6.07 8.48 -10.00
CA ILE A 61 -6.42 9.90 -9.99
C ILE A 61 -6.18 10.51 -11.38
N ILE A 62 -5.01 10.28 -11.99
CA ILE A 62 -4.68 10.77 -13.33
C ILE A 62 -5.72 10.30 -14.36
N LEU A 63 -6.05 9.01 -14.37
CA LEU A 63 -7.07 8.46 -15.26
C LEU A 63 -8.46 9.07 -15.03
N LYS A 64 -8.80 9.40 -13.78
CA LYS A 64 -10.07 10.07 -13.46
C LYS A 64 -10.09 11.51 -13.98
N VAL A 65 -8.97 12.23 -13.88
CA VAL A 65 -8.84 13.63 -14.32
C VAL A 65 -8.84 13.72 -15.85
N ILE A 66 -8.02 12.91 -16.54
CA ILE A 66 -7.92 12.93 -18.01
C ILE A 66 -9.27 12.62 -18.66
N ARG A 67 -10.00 11.60 -18.16
CA ARG A 67 -11.31 11.21 -18.72
C ARG A 67 -12.48 12.09 -18.27
N ARG A 68 -12.23 13.12 -17.47
CA ARG A 68 -13.25 14.11 -17.06
C ARG A 68 -13.30 15.29 -18.03
N TYR A 69 -12.21 15.54 -18.75
CA TYR A 69 -12.16 16.41 -19.92
C TYR A 69 -12.48 15.61 -21.18
#